data_AF-A0A4W5NHW3-F1
#
_entry.id   AF-A0A4W5NHW3-F1
#
_cell.length_a   1.000
_cell.length_b   1.000
_cell.length_c   1.000
_cell.angle_alpha   90.00
_cell.angle_beta   90.00
_cell.angle_gamma   90.00
#
_symmetry.space_group_name_H-M   'P 1'
#
loop_
_entity.id
_entity.type
_entity.pdbx_description
1 polymer ?
#
loop_
_entity_poly.entity_id
_entity_poly.type
_entity_poly.pdbx_seq_one_letter_code
_entity_poly.pdbx_strand_id
1 'polypeptide(L)'
;MASIMEGPLSKWTNVMKGWQYRWFVLDYNAGLLSYYTSKDKMMRGSRRGCVRLRGAVIGIDDEDDSTFTITVDQKTFHFQGESLVCFSPPPLSLTSHSGKEMYACWPLLAGRRA
;
A
#
# COMPACT_ATOMS: atom_id res chain seq x y z
N MET A 1 -17.86 9.62 1.32
CA MET A 1 -17.24 8.27 1.39
C MET A 1 -15.81 8.44 1.83
N ALA A 2 -15.30 7.56 2.70
CA ALA A 2 -13.94 7.71 3.22
C ALA A 2 -12.94 7.60 2.05
N SER A 3 -12.28 8.71 1.73
CA SER A 3 -11.27 8.82 0.67
C SER A 3 -9.86 8.58 1.21
N ILE A 4 -9.75 7.88 2.34
CA ILE A 4 -8.49 7.61 3.02
C ILE A 4 -8.38 6.10 3.25
N MET A 5 -7.28 5.50 2.82
CA MET A 5 -6.94 4.10 3.09
C MET A 5 -5.65 4.04 3.91
N GLU A 6 -5.59 3.15 4.89
CA GLU A 6 -4.42 2.98 5.75
C GLU A 6 -4.10 1.51 5.98
N GLY A 7 -2.83 1.19 6.17
CA GLY A 7 -2.41 -0.19 6.40
C GLY A 7 -0.90 -0.38 6.52
N PRO A 8 -0.46 -1.53 7.01
CA PRO A 8 0.96 -1.88 7.04
C PRO A 8 1.43 -2.31 5.64
N LEU A 9 2.60 -1.83 5.22
CA LEU A 9 3.32 -2.32 4.05
C LEU A 9 4.81 -2.45 4.35
N SER A 10 5.47 -3.39 3.69
CA SER A 10 6.93 -3.52 3.73
C SER A 10 7.54 -2.53 2.77
N LYS A 11 8.42 -1.66 3.25
CA LYS A 11 9.14 -0.68 2.43
C LYS A 11 10.62 -0.98 2.46
N TRP A 12 11.25 -1.04 1.29
CA TRP A 12 12.70 -1.09 1.20
C TRP A 12 13.33 0.21 1.71
N THR A 13 14.34 0.08 2.56
CA THR A 13 15.01 1.24 3.17
C THR A 13 16.43 1.42 2.65
N ASN A 14 17.32 0.47 2.89
CA ASN A 14 18.67 0.40 2.33
C ASN A 14 19.20 -1.02 2.44
N VAL A 15 20.38 -1.31 1.85
CA VAL A 15 21.00 -2.64 1.88
C VAL A 15 21.25 -3.15 3.31
N MET A 16 21.55 -2.25 4.25
CA MET A 16 21.87 -2.63 5.64
C MET A 16 20.63 -2.99 6.48
N LYS A 17 19.50 -2.31 6.26
CA LYS A 17 18.25 -2.48 7.03
C LYS A 17 17.23 -3.33 6.30
N GLY A 18 17.32 -3.41 4.97
CA GLY A 18 16.42 -4.15 4.13
C GLY A 18 14.97 -3.64 4.13
N TRP A 19 14.05 -4.60 4.07
CA TRP A 19 12.61 -4.41 4.13
C TRP A 19 12.15 -4.08 5.55
N GLN A 20 11.37 -3.02 5.70
CA GLN A 20 10.85 -2.59 6.99
C GLN A 20 9.34 -2.37 6.91
N TYR A 21 8.61 -2.94 7.86
CA TYR A 21 7.21 -2.63 8.05
C TYR A 21 7.01 -1.16 8.41
N ARG A 22 6.09 -0.50 7.69
CA ARG A 22 5.68 0.88 7.91
C ARG A 22 4.17 0.98 7.78
N TRP A 23 3.58 1.88 8.54
CA TRP A 23 2.15 2.18 8.42
C TRP A 23 1.97 3.27 7.37
N PHE A 24 1.20 2.99 6.33
CA PHE A 24 0.90 3.92 5.26
C PHE A 24 -0.52 4.45 5.39
N VAL A 25 -0.69 5.69 4.94
CA VAL A 25 -1.98 6.37 4.83
C VAL A 25 -2.02 7.03 3.46
N LEU A 26 -2.91 6.56 2.61
CA LEU A 26 -3.21 7.10 1.30
C LEU A 26 -4.46 7.97 1.38
N ASP A 27 -4.32 9.25 1.10
CA ASP A 27 -5.43 10.18 0.91
C ASP A 27 -5.67 10.35 -0.58
N TYR A 28 -6.78 9.79 -1.08
CA TYR A 28 -7.17 9.84 -2.48
C TYR A 28 -7.58 11.25 -2.93
N ASN A 29 -8.19 12.04 -2.03
CA ASN A 29 -8.63 13.39 -2.37
C ASN A 29 -7.44 14.34 -2.48
N ALA A 30 -6.48 14.22 -1.58
CA ALA A 30 -5.26 15.01 -1.61
C ALA A 30 -4.22 14.47 -2.61
N GLY A 31 -4.34 13.20 -3.01
CA GLY A 31 -3.33 12.49 -3.79
C GLY A 31 -2.02 12.36 -3.03
N LEU A 32 -2.09 12.10 -1.72
CA LEU A 32 -0.94 12.04 -0.83
C LEU A 32 -0.78 10.64 -0.22
N LEU A 33 0.42 10.10 -0.30
CA LEU A 33 0.83 8.90 0.40
C LEU A 33 1.76 9.28 1.56
N SER A 34 1.28 9.13 2.79
CA SER A 34 2.07 9.35 4.01
C SER A 34 2.49 8.02 4.62
N TYR A 35 3.65 8.00 5.28
CA TYR A 35 4.09 6.81 6.01
C TYR A 35 4.68 7.14 7.38
N TYR A 36 4.53 6.18 8.28
CA TYR A 36 4.87 6.25 9.69
C TYR A 36 5.66 5.00 10.08
N THR A 37 6.46 5.11 11.14
CA THR A 37 7.24 3.97 11.62
C THR A 37 6.35 2.87 12.21
N SER A 38 5.14 3.21 12.67
CA SER A 38 4.10 2.31 13.18
C SER A 38 2.74 3.01 13.24
N LYS A 39 1.64 2.25 13.43
CA LYS A 39 0.28 2.78 13.62
C LYS A 39 0.20 3.72 14.84
N ASP A 40 0.86 3.34 15.93
CA ASP A 40 1.05 4.17 17.13
C ASP A 40 1.64 5.55 16.85
N LYS A 41 2.60 5.63 15.94
CA LYS A 41 3.24 6.90 15.56
C LYS A 41 2.36 7.70 14.62
N MET A 42 1.55 7.03 13.80
CA MET A 42 0.50 7.68 13.02
C MET A 42 -0.55 8.33 13.91
N MET A 43 -1.08 7.62 14.91
CA MET A 43 -2.07 8.18 15.86
C MET A 43 -1.53 9.39 16.62
N ARG A 44 -0.22 9.40 16.91
CA ARG A 44 0.48 10.54 17.53
C ARG A 44 0.89 11.64 16.54
N GLY A 45 0.54 11.53 15.25
CA GLY A 45 0.87 12.51 14.21
C GLY A 45 2.35 12.56 13.81
N SER A 46 3.17 11.60 14.26
CA SER A 46 4.62 11.57 14.05
C SER A 46 4.99 11.04 12.65
N ARG A 47 4.62 11.78 11.61
CA ARG A 47 4.83 11.42 10.20
C ARG A 47 6.30 11.36 9.84
N ARG A 48 6.71 10.27 9.16
CA ARG A 48 8.10 10.11 8.75
C ARG A 48 8.39 10.63 7.35
N GLY A 49 7.40 10.55 6.47
CA GLY A 49 7.45 11.14 5.14
C GLY A 49 6.06 11.22 4.51
N CYS A 50 5.94 12.08 3.49
CA CYS A 50 4.79 12.17 2.62
C CYS A 50 5.26 12.34 1.18
N VAL A 51 4.58 11.68 0.26
CA VAL A 51 4.84 11.74 -1.18
C VAL A 51 3.55 12.11 -1.88
N ARG A 52 3.62 13.03 -2.84
CA ARG A 52 2.48 13.37 -3.68
C ARG A 52 2.45 12.40 -4.85
N LEU A 53 1.34 11.70 -5.03
CA LEU A 53 1.19 10.68 -6.07
C LEU A 53 0.78 11.27 -7.42
N ARG A 54 0.62 12.59 -7.53
CA ARG A 54 0.29 13.23 -8.80
C ARG A 54 1.44 13.03 -9.79
N GLY A 55 1.19 12.28 -10.86
CA GLY A 55 2.22 11.90 -11.84
C GLY A 55 3.09 10.71 -11.41
N ALA A 56 2.70 10.00 -10.34
CA ALA A 56 3.37 8.77 -9.93
C ALA A 56 3.12 7.65 -10.95
N VAL A 57 4.15 6.85 -11.20
CA VAL A 57 4.06 5.63 -12.01
C VAL A 57 4.18 4.43 -11.08
N ILE A 58 3.22 3.51 -11.17
CA ILE A 58 3.24 2.24 -10.42
C ILE A 58 3.79 1.16 -11.34
N GLY A 59 4.87 0.50 -10.92
CA GLY A 59 5.42 -0.67 -11.60
C GLY A 59 5.11 -1.92 -10.79
N ILE A 60 4.49 -2.91 -11.42
CA ILE A 60 4.26 -4.24 -10.85
C ILE A 60 5.25 -5.19 -11.51
N ASP A 61 5.78 -6.13 -10.75
CA ASP A 61 6.68 -7.16 -11.27
C ASP A 61 5.85 -8.36 -11.78
N ASP A 62 6.12 -8.84 -12.99
CA ASP A 62 5.38 -9.96 -13.59
C ASP A 62 5.80 -11.33 -13.02
N GLU A 63 6.97 -11.41 -12.35
CA GLU A 63 7.51 -12.63 -11.73
C GLU A 63 7.24 -12.66 -10.21
N ASP A 64 7.05 -11.51 -9.58
CA ASP A 64 6.76 -11.38 -8.14
C ASP A 64 5.45 -10.62 -7.87
N ASP A 65 4.37 -11.40 -7.69
CA ASP A 65 3.03 -10.95 -7.31
C ASP A 65 2.95 -10.29 -5.91
N SER A 66 4.07 -10.10 -5.21
CA SER A 66 4.13 -9.47 -3.89
C SER A 66 4.85 -8.12 -3.89
N THR A 67 5.59 -7.79 -4.96
CA THR A 67 6.40 -6.58 -5.03
C THR A 67 5.84 -5.58 -6.03
N PHE A 68 5.81 -4.31 -5.63
CA PHE A 68 5.50 -3.21 -6.53
C PHE A 68 6.38 -2.00 -6.23
N THR A 69 6.48 -1.11 -7.20
CA THR A 69 7.23 0.13 -7.10
C THR A 69 6.33 1.33 -7.34
N ILE A 70 6.63 2.43 -6.66
CA ILE A 70 6.06 3.74 -6.99
C ILE A 70 7.21 4.67 -7.34
N THR A 71 7.18 5.20 -8.55
CA THR A 71 8.16 6.17 -9.04
C THR A 71 7.54 7.56 -9.11
N VAL A 72 8.12 8.52 -8.40
CA VAL A 72 7.70 9.93 -8.34
C VAL A 72 8.93 10.82 -8.41
N ASP A 73 8.93 11.85 -9.26
CA ASP A 73 10.03 12.82 -9.37
C ASP A 73 11.41 12.15 -9.46
N GLN A 74 11.54 11.12 -10.32
CA GLN A 74 12.76 10.31 -10.51
C GLN A 74 13.21 9.50 -9.27
N LYS A 75 12.38 9.40 -8.23
CA LYS A 75 12.61 8.55 -7.06
C LYS A 75 11.71 7.33 -7.12
N THR A 76 12.32 6.15 -7.07
CA THR A 76 11.61 4.88 -7.02
C THR A 76 11.58 4.35 -5.58
N PHE A 77 10.39 4.04 -5.11
CA PHE A 77 10.15 3.40 -3.82
C PHE A 77 9.70 1.97 -4.07
N HIS A 78 10.40 1.01 -3.45
CA HIS A 78 10.04 -0.40 -3.51
C HIS A 78 9.19 -0.77 -2.31
N PHE A 79 8.10 -1.46 -2.58
CA PHE A 79 7.14 -1.94 -1.60
C PHE A 79 6.87 -3.42 -1.82
N GLN A 80 6.62 -4.09 -0.71
CA GLN A 80 6.13 -5.45 -0.67
C GLN A 80 4.79 -5.45 0.08
N GLY A 81 3.78 -6.02 -0.56
CA GLY A 81 2.55 -6.44 0.07
C GLY A 81 2.61 -7.94 0.33
N GLU A 82 1.96 -8.43 1.38
CA GLU A 82 1.66 -9.85 1.47
C GLU A 82 0.55 -10.14 0.45
N SER A 83 0.96 -10.39 -0.81
CA SER A 83 0.13 -10.60 -2.00
C SER A 83 -0.57 -9.34 -2.55
N LEU A 84 -0.40 -9.05 -3.84
CA LEU A 84 -0.93 -7.88 -4.59
C LEU A 84 -2.46 -7.86 -4.76
N VAL A 85 -3.22 -8.29 -3.76
CA VAL A 85 -4.67 -8.25 -3.81
C VAL A 85 -5.19 -7.61 -2.53
N CYS A 86 -5.35 -6.28 -2.54
CA CYS A 86 -6.26 -5.48 -1.68
C CYS A 86 -6.07 -3.96 -1.87
N PHE A 87 -6.42 -3.43 -3.05
CA PHE A 87 -6.90 -2.04 -3.13
C PHE A 87 -8.26 -2.06 -3.83
N SER A 88 -9.37 -2.07 -3.09
CA SER A 88 -10.67 -1.68 -3.65
C SER A 88 -11.55 -0.97 -2.62
N PRO A 89 -12.35 0.02 -3.05
CA PRO A 89 -13.74 0.15 -2.64
C PRO A 89 -14.66 -0.70 -3.57
N PRO A 90 -15.88 -1.12 -3.14
CA PRO A 90 -16.73 -2.10 -3.88
C PRO A 90 -17.74 -1.42 -4.84
N PRO A 91 -18.57 -2.15 -5.62
CA PRO A 91 -18.40 -3.44 -6.28
C PRO A 91 -18.83 -3.35 -7.76
N LEU A 92 -17.90 -3.37 -8.72
CA LEU A 92 -18.25 -3.67 -10.11
C LEU A 92 -17.24 -4.68 -10.64
N SER A 93 -17.69 -5.92 -10.72
CA SER A 93 -16.97 -7.02 -11.35
C SER A 93 -16.68 -6.68 -12.80
N LEU A 94 -15.42 -6.46 -13.13
CA LEU A 94 -14.94 -6.43 -14.51
C LEU A 94 -13.99 -7.61 -14.70
N THR A 95 -14.50 -8.63 -15.38
CA THR A 95 -13.76 -9.82 -15.81
C THR A 95 -12.74 -9.41 -16.87
N SER A 96 -11.46 -9.76 -16.67
CA SER A 96 -10.44 -9.60 -17.70
C SER A 96 -10.44 -10.76 -18.68
N HIS A 97 -9.93 -10.53 -19.89
CA HIS A 97 -9.91 -11.48 -21.01
C HIS A 97 -9.04 -12.75 -20.77
N SER A 98 -8.33 -12.84 -19.64
CA SER A 98 -7.48 -13.99 -19.26
C SER A 98 -8.10 -14.89 -18.17
N GLY A 99 -9.32 -14.62 -17.71
CA GLY A 99 -10.03 -15.47 -16.76
C GLY A 99 -9.48 -15.46 -15.32
N LYS A 100 -8.51 -14.60 -14.99
CA LYS A 100 -8.05 -14.43 -13.61
C LYS A 100 -8.99 -13.48 -12.86
N GLU A 101 -9.81 -14.04 -11.97
CA GLU A 101 -10.53 -13.27 -10.93
C GLU A 101 -9.54 -12.93 -9.80
N MET A 102 -9.32 -11.64 -9.55
CA MET A 102 -8.54 -11.16 -8.41
C MET A 102 -9.49 -10.92 -7.22
N TYR A 103 -9.41 -11.79 -6.20
CA TYR A 103 -10.06 -11.57 -4.90
C TYR A 103 -9.03 -11.33 -3.81
N ALA A 104 -9.34 -10.35 -2.96
CA ALA A 104 -8.41 -9.68 -2.09
C ALA A 104 -8.68 -10.01 -0.61
N CYS A 105 -7.70 -10.48 0.15
CA CYS A 105 -7.86 -10.80 1.57
C CYS A 105 -6.59 -10.47 2.38
N TRP A 106 -6.71 -9.66 3.46
CA TRP A 106 -6.16 -9.89 4.83
C TRP A 106 -6.32 -8.65 5.75
N PRO A 107 -6.30 -8.77 7.10
CA PRO A 107 -6.97 -9.71 8.01
C PRO A 107 -8.13 -9.07 8.78
N LEU A 108 -9.09 -9.91 9.16
CA LEU A 108 -9.83 -9.76 10.40
C LEU A 108 -8.85 -9.81 11.60
N LEU A 109 -8.37 -8.66 12.05
CA LEU A 109 -7.98 -8.45 13.45
C LEU A 109 -8.78 -7.29 14.05
N ALA A 110 -10.10 -7.38 13.91
CA ALA A 110 -11.07 -6.71 14.75
C ALA A 110 -12.08 -7.75 15.25
N GLY A 111 -11.73 -8.45 16.34
CA GLY A 111 -12.68 -9.03 17.30
C GLY A 111 -13.46 -10.30 16.91
N ARG A 112 -13.06 -11.42 17.51
CA ARG A 112 -13.83 -12.60 18.00
C ARG A 112 -12.76 -13.66 18.34
N ARG A 113 -12.52 -14.18 19.55
CA ARG A 113 -13.28 -14.37 20.79
C ARG A 113 -14.73 -14.78 20.56
N ALA A 114 -14.90 -16.04 20.18
CA ALA A 114 -15.71 -17.03 20.90
C ALA A 114 -15.13 -18.41 20.57
#